data_AF-A0A0L8FMS5-F1
#
_entry.id   AF-A0A0L8FMS5-F1
#
_cell.length_a   1.000
_cell.length_b   1.000
_cell.length_c   1.000
_cell.angle_alpha   90.00
_cell.angle_beta   90.00
_cell.angle_gamma   90.00
#
_symmetry.space_group_name_H-M   'P 1'
#
loop_
_entity.id
_entity.type
_entity.pdbx_description
1 polymer ?
#
loop_
_entity_poly.entity_id
_entity_poly.type
_entity_poly.pdbx_seq_one_letter_code
_entity_poly.pdbx_strand_id
1 'polypeptide(L)'
;TGYLFSVGKFASKTVADTAKQFKTTVEEKTILGEFTREQEKFVNENKEKGKHAEAALPPWVGYNEEETMKKQILALSSDKRNFLRNPPAGVQFSFDFDTVYPIAMATLQEDPELQKMRFELVPKQINEENFWRNYFYRVSLIKQSTQLTSIAQSTDAEDMPQWEKELQKELQEYDMVDDSVTAEDIDLEKEILQQLEEENKTA
;
A
#
# COMPACT_ATOMS: atom_id res chain seq x y z
N THR A 1 -39.16 -69.50 57.46
CA THR A 1 -40.18 -69.08 56.47
C THR A 1 -40.13 -67.56 56.39
N GLY A 2 -39.34 -66.87 55.56
CA GLY A 2 -38.96 -67.09 54.17
C GLY A 2 -39.95 -66.38 53.25
N TYR A 3 -39.70 -65.11 52.86
CA TYR A 3 -40.11 -64.51 51.58
C TYR A 3 -39.23 -63.28 51.24
N LEU A 4 -38.50 -63.41 50.13
CA LEU A 4 -37.77 -62.37 49.41
C LEU A 4 -38.75 -61.56 48.55
N PHE A 5 -38.57 -60.24 48.45
CA PHE A 5 -39.08 -59.48 47.30
C PHE A 5 -38.01 -58.52 46.75
N SER A 6 -37.95 -58.55 45.43
CA SER A 6 -36.89 -58.11 44.51
C SER A 6 -36.88 -56.61 44.21
N VAL A 7 -35.66 -56.07 44.03
CA VAL A 7 -35.39 -54.77 43.38
C VAL A 7 -35.77 -54.85 41.89
N GLY A 8 -36.76 -54.05 41.49
CA GLY A 8 -37.18 -53.89 40.09
C GLY A 8 -36.51 -52.69 39.41
N LYS A 9 -35.66 -52.96 38.42
CA LYS A 9 -35.01 -52.00 37.53
C LYS A 9 -36.03 -51.56 36.47
N PHE A 10 -36.79 -50.49 36.72
CA PHE A 10 -37.76 -49.94 35.77
C PHE A 10 -37.09 -48.96 34.79
N ALA A 11 -37.49 -49.02 33.52
CA ALA A 11 -36.77 -48.56 32.34
C ALA A 11 -36.45 -47.04 32.25
N SER A 12 -35.16 -46.68 32.20
CA SER A 12 -34.65 -45.35 31.77
C SER A 12 -34.39 -45.31 30.26
N LYS A 13 -35.44 -45.39 29.42
CA LYS A 13 -35.26 -45.31 27.96
C LYS A 13 -36.24 -44.39 27.21
N THR A 14 -36.91 -43.45 27.88
CA THR A 14 -37.93 -42.59 27.22
C THR A 14 -37.79 -41.08 27.51
N VAL A 15 -36.63 -40.59 27.96
CA VAL A 15 -36.41 -39.13 28.14
C VAL A 15 -35.44 -38.56 27.10
N ALA A 16 -34.51 -39.36 26.58
CA ALA A 16 -33.51 -38.91 25.63
C ALA A 16 -34.08 -38.57 24.24
N ASP A 17 -35.03 -39.35 23.75
CA ASP A 17 -35.60 -39.13 22.41
C ASP A 17 -36.60 -37.97 22.38
N THR A 18 -37.34 -37.75 23.47
CA THR A 18 -38.24 -36.60 23.62
C THR A 18 -37.45 -35.28 23.73
N ALA A 19 -36.36 -35.23 24.50
CA ALA A 19 -35.53 -34.02 24.60
C ALA A 19 -34.88 -33.63 23.27
N LYS A 20 -34.50 -34.62 22.43
CA LYS A 20 -33.99 -34.36 21.08
C LYS A 20 -35.06 -33.78 20.16
N GLN A 21 -36.26 -34.34 20.16
CA GLN A 21 -37.38 -33.87 19.33
C GLN A 21 -37.84 -32.45 19.73
N PHE A 22 -37.85 -32.12 21.03
CA PHE A 22 -38.17 -30.77 21.49
C PHE A 22 -37.05 -29.75 21.21
N LYS A 23 -35.77 -30.12 21.35
CA LYS A 23 -34.65 -29.25 20.98
C LYS A 23 -34.65 -28.92 19.48
N THR A 24 -34.84 -29.93 18.64
CA THR A 24 -34.95 -29.75 17.17
C THR A 24 -36.17 -28.93 16.79
N THR A 25 -37.33 -29.15 17.41
CA THR A 25 -38.55 -28.39 17.08
C THR A 25 -38.46 -26.92 17.50
N VAL A 26 -37.79 -26.61 18.63
CA VAL A 26 -37.59 -25.22 19.08
C VAL A 26 -36.51 -24.52 18.25
N GLU A 27 -35.44 -25.21 17.84
CA GLU A 27 -34.41 -24.68 16.93
C GLU A 27 -34.93 -24.46 15.50
N GLU A 28 -35.92 -25.23 15.03
CA GLU A 28 -36.46 -25.09 13.67
C GLU A 28 -37.65 -24.13 13.55
N LYS A 29 -38.48 -23.98 14.60
CA LYS A 29 -39.75 -23.20 14.54
C LYS A 29 -39.77 -21.89 15.33
N THR A 30 -38.65 -21.48 15.94
CA THR A 30 -38.62 -20.27 16.79
C THR A 30 -37.71 -19.20 16.19
N ILE A 31 -38.10 -17.92 16.35
CA ILE A 31 -37.35 -16.71 15.97
C ILE A 31 -35.88 -16.78 16.43
N LEU A 32 -35.60 -17.48 17.53
CA LEU A 32 -34.25 -17.72 18.05
C LEU A 32 -33.40 -18.61 17.14
N GLY A 33 -33.96 -19.66 16.54
CA GLY A 33 -33.23 -20.53 15.62
C GLY A 33 -33.00 -19.89 14.25
N GLU A 34 -33.91 -19.03 13.81
CA GLU A 34 -33.72 -18.17 12.65
C GLU A 34 -32.62 -17.12 12.91
N PHE A 35 -32.65 -16.46 14.08
CA PHE A 35 -31.62 -15.52 14.51
C PHE A 35 -30.24 -16.17 14.62
N THR A 36 -30.12 -17.35 15.25
CA THR A 36 -28.83 -18.06 15.33
C THR A 36 -28.31 -18.46 13.95
N ARG A 37 -29.19 -18.92 13.06
CA ARG A 37 -28.84 -19.27 11.68
C ARG A 37 -28.40 -18.04 10.87
N GLU A 38 -29.09 -16.90 11.02
CA GLU A 38 -28.69 -15.64 10.41
C GLU A 38 -27.36 -15.13 10.99
N GLN A 39 -27.14 -15.29 12.29
CA GLN A 39 -25.88 -14.90 12.94
C GLN A 39 -24.71 -15.79 12.45
N GLU A 40 -24.93 -17.09 12.30
CA GLU A 40 -23.94 -18.01 11.72
C GLU A 40 -23.66 -17.71 10.25
N LYS A 41 -24.70 -17.42 9.45
CA LYS A 41 -24.53 -16.98 8.06
C LYS A 41 -23.73 -15.68 7.98
N PHE A 42 -24.06 -14.69 8.80
CA PHE A 42 -23.33 -13.43 8.87
C PHE A 42 -21.86 -13.65 9.23
N VAL A 43 -21.57 -14.49 10.25
CA VAL A 43 -20.19 -14.84 10.63
C VAL A 43 -19.48 -15.58 9.49
N ASN A 44 -20.16 -16.48 8.78
CA ASN A 44 -19.56 -17.24 7.69
C ASN A 44 -19.31 -16.35 6.46
N GLU A 45 -20.26 -15.49 6.07
CA GLU A 45 -20.06 -14.48 5.03
C GLU A 45 -18.92 -13.53 5.37
N ASN A 46 -18.79 -13.12 6.64
CA ASN A 46 -17.70 -12.26 7.08
C ASN A 46 -16.34 -12.99 7.06
N LYS A 47 -16.32 -14.31 7.33
CA LYS A 47 -15.14 -15.17 7.15
C LYS A 47 -14.77 -15.34 5.68
N GLU A 48 -15.75 -15.54 4.79
CA GLU A 48 -15.50 -15.63 3.34
C GLU A 48 -14.97 -14.29 2.79
N LYS A 49 -15.53 -13.14 3.22
CA LYS A 49 -14.96 -11.82 2.91
C LYS A 49 -13.54 -11.65 3.44
N GLY A 50 -13.25 -12.18 4.63
CA GLY A 50 -11.90 -12.25 5.20
C GLY A 50 -10.93 -13.10 4.38
N LYS A 51 -11.37 -14.24 3.83
CA LYS A 51 -10.56 -15.07 2.93
C LYS A 51 -10.29 -14.38 1.59
N HIS A 52 -11.27 -13.66 1.04
CA HIS A 52 -11.07 -12.84 -0.16
C HIS A 52 -10.10 -11.68 0.10
N ALA A 53 -10.09 -11.13 1.31
CA ALA A 53 -9.09 -10.16 1.75
C ALA A 53 -7.69 -10.78 1.93
N GLU A 54 -7.60 -12.04 2.40
CA GLU A 54 -6.34 -12.77 2.57
C GLU A 54 -5.71 -13.19 1.23
N ALA A 55 -6.54 -13.39 0.19
CA ALA A 55 -6.09 -13.63 -1.18
C ALA A 55 -5.86 -12.34 -1.99
N ALA A 56 -6.37 -11.20 -1.52
CA ALA A 56 -6.19 -9.93 -2.19
C ALA A 56 -4.77 -9.39 -1.94
N LEU A 57 -4.17 -8.83 -2.98
CA LEU A 57 -2.84 -8.26 -2.89
C LEU A 57 -2.93 -6.75 -2.60
N PRO A 58 -1.97 -6.19 -1.86
CA PRO A 58 -1.86 -4.75 -1.67
C PRO A 58 -1.73 -3.98 -2.99
N PRO A 59 -2.04 -2.67 -2.98
CA PRO A 59 -2.18 -1.89 -4.21
C PRO A 59 -0.89 -1.66 -5.00
N TRP A 60 0.30 -1.85 -4.40
CA TRP A 60 1.61 -1.66 -5.03
C TRP A 60 2.15 -2.89 -5.76
N VAL A 61 1.56 -4.07 -5.55
CA VAL A 61 2.08 -5.32 -6.11
C VAL A 61 1.91 -5.37 -7.63
N GLY A 62 2.95 -5.80 -8.34
CA GLY A 62 2.93 -5.99 -9.79
C GLY A 62 3.33 -4.76 -10.61
N TYR A 63 3.92 -3.75 -9.96
CA TYR A 63 4.52 -2.58 -10.62
C TYR A 63 6.05 -2.73 -10.63
N ASN A 64 6.73 -2.17 -11.64
CA ASN A 64 8.19 -2.22 -11.74
C ASN A 64 8.87 -1.55 -10.52
N GLU A 65 8.33 -0.42 -10.07
CA GLU A 65 8.82 0.35 -8.92
C GLU A 65 8.03 0.03 -7.63
N GLU A 66 7.70 -1.25 -7.40
CA GLU A 66 6.88 -1.72 -6.28
C GLU A 66 7.34 -1.17 -4.92
N GLU A 67 8.64 -1.23 -4.62
CA GLU A 67 9.20 -0.76 -3.34
C GLU A 67 9.03 0.75 -3.13
N THR A 68 9.25 1.54 -4.17
CA THR A 68 9.09 2.99 -4.12
C THR A 68 7.61 3.35 -3.95
N MET A 69 6.75 2.69 -4.71
CA MET A 69 5.30 2.87 -4.63
C MET A 69 4.77 2.49 -3.25
N LYS A 70 5.22 1.36 -2.70
CA LYS A 70 4.87 0.90 -1.34
C LYS A 70 5.21 1.97 -0.31
N LYS A 71 6.44 2.48 -0.31
CA LYS A 71 6.86 3.55 0.62
C LYS A 71 5.98 4.80 0.52
N GLN A 72 5.67 5.24 -0.70
CA GLN A 72 4.82 6.40 -0.92
C GLN A 72 3.38 6.18 -0.43
N ILE A 73 2.82 4.98 -0.67
CA ILE A 73 1.47 4.63 -0.23
C ILE A 73 1.39 4.53 1.30
N LEU A 74 2.37 3.91 1.96
CA LEU A 74 2.40 3.82 3.43
C LEU A 74 2.54 5.21 4.08
N ALA A 75 3.32 6.11 3.48
CA ALA A 75 3.46 7.49 3.97
C ALA A 75 2.14 8.30 3.95
N LEU A 76 1.12 7.86 3.19
CA LEU A 76 -0.19 8.50 3.22
C LEU A 76 -0.85 8.39 4.59
N SER A 77 -0.57 7.33 5.33
CA SER A 77 -1.21 7.02 6.61
C SER A 77 -0.82 7.99 7.72
N SER A 78 0.32 8.65 7.60
CA SER A 78 0.81 9.62 8.59
C SER A 78 0.08 10.98 8.53
N ASP A 79 -0.57 11.34 7.40
CA ASP A 79 -1.34 12.58 7.27
C ASP A 79 -2.85 12.34 7.25
N LYS A 80 -3.52 12.80 8.31
CA LYS A 80 -4.98 12.79 8.48
C LYS A 80 -5.75 13.40 7.31
N ARG A 81 -5.19 14.39 6.61
CA ARG A 81 -5.85 15.07 5.49
C ARG A 81 -6.10 14.15 4.30
N ASN A 82 -5.31 13.08 4.16
CA ASN A 82 -5.48 12.09 3.09
C ASN A 82 -6.81 11.35 3.18
N PHE A 83 -7.37 11.22 4.39
CA PHE A 83 -8.64 10.56 4.65
C PHE A 83 -9.84 11.50 4.61
N LEU A 84 -9.66 12.77 4.99
CA LEU A 84 -10.77 13.72 5.15
C LEU A 84 -11.07 14.54 3.90
N ARG A 85 -10.08 14.75 3.02
CA ARG A 85 -10.25 15.56 1.82
C ARG A 85 -10.75 14.70 0.67
N ASN A 86 -11.97 15.01 0.22
CA ASN A 86 -12.57 14.38 -0.95
C ASN A 86 -11.75 14.65 -2.23
N PRO A 87 -11.78 13.73 -3.21
CA PRO A 87 -11.36 13.99 -4.57
C PRO A 87 -11.99 15.28 -5.13
N PRO A 88 -11.24 16.13 -5.85
CA PRO A 88 -11.77 17.32 -6.50
C PRO A 88 -12.95 17.01 -7.43
N ALA A 89 -13.90 17.93 -7.55
CA ALA A 89 -14.99 17.78 -8.49
C ALA A 89 -14.45 17.77 -9.93
N GLY A 90 -14.97 16.86 -10.77
CA GLY A 90 -14.60 16.75 -12.18
C GLY A 90 -13.38 15.86 -12.46
N VAL A 91 -12.67 15.35 -11.45
CA VAL A 91 -11.61 14.37 -11.68
C VAL A 91 -12.21 13.02 -12.09
N GLN A 92 -11.63 12.38 -13.10
CA GLN A 92 -12.04 11.05 -13.52
C GLN A 92 -11.42 10.01 -12.57
N PHE A 93 -12.14 9.71 -11.50
CA PHE A 93 -11.76 8.70 -10.51
C PHE A 93 -12.97 7.80 -10.25
N SER A 94 -12.89 6.57 -10.75
CA SER A 94 -13.89 5.53 -10.51
C SER A 94 -13.55 4.79 -9.22
N PHE A 95 -14.51 4.72 -8.31
CA PHE A 95 -14.38 4.05 -7.03
C PHE A 95 -15.61 3.18 -6.80
N ASP A 96 -15.37 1.90 -6.51
CA ASP A 96 -16.39 0.95 -6.08
C ASP A 96 -15.94 0.29 -4.79
N PHE A 97 -16.76 0.42 -3.75
CA PHE A 97 -16.41 0.00 -2.39
C PHE A 97 -16.17 -1.50 -2.30
N ASP A 98 -17.06 -2.31 -2.88
CA ASP A 98 -16.99 -3.77 -2.79
C ASP A 98 -15.76 -4.32 -3.52
N THR A 99 -15.38 -3.72 -4.65
CA THR A 99 -14.16 -4.09 -5.39
C THR A 99 -12.89 -3.73 -4.62
N VAL A 100 -12.83 -2.56 -3.96
CA VAL A 100 -11.60 -2.13 -3.26
C VAL A 100 -11.47 -2.70 -1.86
N TYR A 101 -12.56 -3.15 -1.25
CA TYR A 101 -12.55 -3.56 0.16
C TYR A 101 -11.56 -4.71 0.46
N PRO A 102 -11.46 -5.78 -0.35
CA PRO A 102 -10.45 -6.81 -0.14
C PRO A 102 -9.01 -6.27 -0.19
N ILE A 103 -8.74 -5.34 -1.11
CA ILE A 103 -7.43 -4.68 -1.27
C ILE A 103 -7.12 -3.81 -0.05
N ALA A 104 -8.13 -3.08 0.46
CA ALA A 104 -8.01 -2.30 1.69
C ALA A 104 -7.63 -3.18 2.89
N MET A 105 -8.25 -4.34 3.02
CA MET A 105 -7.94 -5.26 4.11
C MET A 105 -6.51 -5.80 4.01
N ALA A 106 -6.05 -6.17 2.81
CA ALA A 106 -4.65 -6.56 2.59
C ALA A 106 -3.68 -5.41 2.94
N THR A 107 -4.02 -4.18 2.56
CA THR A 107 -3.21 -3.00 2.89
C THR A 107 -3.14 -2.75 4.40
N LEU A 108 -4.25 -2.92 5.12
CA LEU A 108 -4.31 -2.77 6.58
C LEU A 108 -3.43 -3.77 7.32
N GLN A 109 -3.26 -4.99 6.79
CA GLN A 109 -2.40 -5.98 7.41
C GLN A 109 -0.92 -5.55 7.40
N GLU A 110 -0.52 -4.77 6.39
CA GLU A 110 0.85 -4.26 6.25
C GLU A 110 1.05 -2.86 6.87
N ASP A 111 -0.03 -2.10 7.10
CA ASP A 111 0.03 -0.71 7.58
C ASP A 111 -0.71 -0.52 8.93
N PRO A 112 0.02 -0.64 10.06
CA PRO A 112 -0.55 -0.40 11.39
C PRO A 112 -1.02 1.05 11.60
N GLU A 113 -0.40 2.04 10.94
CA GLU A 113 -0.81 3.44 11.06
C GLU A 113 -2.15 3.67 10.37
N LEU A 114 -2.36 3.08 9.20
CA LEU A 114 -3.65 3.10 8.50
C LEU A 114 -4.76 2.51 9.36
N GLN A 115 -4.49 1.40 10.06
CA GLN A 115 -5.45 0.79 10.98
C GLN A 115 -5.81 1.73 12.14
N LYS A 116 -4.81 2.38 12.74
CA LYS A 116 -5.02 3.38 13.80
C LYS A 116 -5.88 4.55 13.29
N MET A 117 -5.55 5.09 12.11
CA MET A 117 -6.31 6.17 11.49
C MET A 117 -7.75 5.77 11.19
N ARG A 118 -7.99 4.56 10.67
CA ARG A 118 -9.35 4.04 10.45
C ARG A 118 -10.14 4.00 11.76
N PHE A 119 -9.55 3.49 12.84
CA PHE A 119 -10.19 3.43 14.16
C PHE A 119 -10.48 4.81 14.77
N GLU A 120 -9.62 5.80 14.51
CA GLU A 120 -9.79 7.16 15.02
C GLU A 120 -10.82 7.98 14.22
N LEU A 121 -10.94 7.73 12.91
CA LEU A 121 -11.77 8.56 12.02
C LEU A 121 -13.12 7.94 11.68
N VAL A 122 -13.26 6.62 11.74
CA VAL A 122 -14.49 5.90 11.33
C VAL A 122 -15.15 5.22 12.54
N PRO A 123 -16.47 5.38 12.75
CA PRO A 123 -17.41 6.28 12.07
C PRO A 123 -17.40 7.73 12.62
N LYS A 124 -16.40 8.09 13.43
CA LYS A 124 -16.41 9.32 14.26
C LYS A 124 -16.43 10.62 13.47
N GLN A 125 -15.75 10.69 12.34
CA GLN A 125 -15.62 11.88 11.49
C GLN A 125 -16.15 11.64 10.08
N ILE A 126 -15.90 10.46 9.53
CA ILE A 126 -16.36 10.04 8.21
C ILE A 126 -16.82 8.58 8.25
N ASN A 127 -17.66 8.19 7.30
CA ASN A 127 -18.05 6.79 7.12
C ASN A 127 -16.94 5.99 6.43
N GLU A 128 -17.10 4.67 6.42
CA GLU A 128 -16.09 3.77 5.88
C GLU A 128 -15.89 3.96 4.36
N GLU A 129 -16.98 4.11 3.61
CA GLU A 129 -16.92 4.32 2.17
C GLU A 129 -16.11 5.57 1.80
N ASN A 130 -16.35 6.71 2.46
CA ASN A 130 -15.60 7.95 2.18
C ASN A 130 -14.14 7.85 2.65
N PHE A 131 -13.86 7.16 3.75
CA PHE A 131 -12.49 6.93 4.21
C PHE A 131 -11.68 6.23 3.11
N TRP A 132 -12.22 5.13 2.57
CA TRP A 132 -11.56 4.36 1.53
C TRP A 132 -11.53 5.07 0.19
N ARG A 133 -12.62 5.76 -0.19
CA ARG A 133 -12.67 6.58 -1.41
C ARG A 133 -11.58 7.63 -1.43
N ASN A 134 -11.37 8.32 -0.30
CA ASN A 134 -10.39 9.38 -0.19
C ASN A 134 -8.97 8.83 -0.16
N TYR A 135 -8.72 7.75 0.58
CA TYR A 135 -7.43 7.08 0.61
C TYR A 135 -7.03 6.52 -0.76
N PHE A 136 -7.90 5.74 -1.41
CA PHE A 136 -7.59 5.15 -2.71
C PHE A 136 -7.48 6.17 -3.84
N TYR A 137 -8.07 7.35 -3.68
CA TYR A 137 -7.79 8.46 -4.57
C TYR A 137 -6.34 8.96 -4.45
N ARG A 138 -5.79 9.06 -3.23
CA ARG A 138 -4.35 9.40 -3.08
C ARG A 138 -3.46 8.30 -3.64
N VAL A 139 -3.83 7.04 -3.42
CA VAL A 139 -3.14 5.88 -4.00
C VAL A 139 -3.15 5.94 -5.53
N SER A 140 -4.28 6.31 -6.16
CA SER A 140 -4.35 6.41 -7.62
C SER A 140 -3.46 7.51 -8.19
N LEU A 141 -3.34 8.66 -7.48
CA LEU A 141 -2.40 9.72 -7.86
C LEU A 141 -0.95 9.24 -7.79
N ILE A 142 -0.58 8.50 -6.74
CA ILE A 142 0.76 7.92 -6.62
C ILE A 142 1.01 6.97 -7.78
N LYS A 143 0.10 6.02 -8.05
CA LYS A 143 0.22 5.06 -9.16
C LYS A 143 0.44 5.76 -10.50
N GLN A 144 -0.36 6.78 -10.80
CA GLN A 144 -0.21 7.57 -12.02
C GLN A 144 1.16 8.25 -12.09
N SER A 145 1.61 8.88 -11.00
CA SER A 145 2.91 9.57 -10.98
C SER A 145 4.11 8.62 -11.11
N THR A 146 4.07 7.45 -10.47
CA THR A 146 5.14 6.45 -10.53
C THR A 146 5.25 5.86 -11.94
N GLN A 147 4.12 5.52 -12.57
CA GLN A 147 4.12 4.99 -13.94
C GLN A 147 4.65 6.00 -14.96
N LEU A 148 4.27 7.28 -14.85
CA LEU A 148 4.79 8.34 -15.73
C LEU A 148 6.30 8.52 -15.55
N THR A 149 6.80 8.42 -14.31
CA THR A 149 8.24 8.52 -14.03
C THR A 149 9.00 7.32 -14.63
N SER A 150 8.46 6.11 -14.51
CA SER A 150 9.03 4.90 -15.14
C SER A 150 9.13 5.04 -16.66
N ILE A 151 8.07 5.55 -17.30
CA ILE A 151 8.05 5.80 -18.75
C ILE A 151 9.13 6.81 -19.14
N ALA A 152 9.22 7.95 -18.43
CA ALA A 152 10.23 8.96 -18.71
C ALA A 152 11.67 8.40 -18.60
N GLN A 153 11.94 7.62 -17.55
CA GLN A 153 13.24 6.96 -17.37
C GLN A 153 13.56 5.94 -18.46
N SER A 154 12.54 5.25 -18.99
CA SER A 154 12.72 4.33 -20.12
C SER A 154 12.95 5.06 -21.46
N THR A 155 12.26 6.17 -21.70
CA THR A 155 12.43 6.96 -22.93
C THR A 155 13.78 7.70 -22.98
N ASP A 156 14.27 8.17 -21.83
CA ASP A 156 15.59 8.81 -21.74
C ASP A 156 16.75 7.82 -21.97
N ALA A 157 16.54 6.53 -21.73
CA ALA A 157 17.56 5.50 -21.96
C ALA A 157 17.57 4.99 -23.41
N GLU A 158 16.41 4.83 -24.05
CA GLU A 158 16.31 4.21 -25.38
C GLU A 158 16.31 5.20 -26.56
N ASP A 159 15.94 6.47 -26.36
CA ASP A 159 15.79 7.44 -27.46
C ASP A 159 16.59 8.74 -27.24
N MET A 160 17.63 8.70 -26.42
CA MET A 160 18.59 9.80 -26.32
C MET A 160 19.36 9.90 -27.64
N PRO A 161 19.19 10.99 -28.42
CA PRO A 161 19.81 11.12 -29.72
C PRO A 161 21.34 11.04 -29.58
N GLN A 162 22.00 10.48 -30.60
CA GLN A 162 23.44 10.27 -30.55
C GLN A 162 24.22 11.58 -30.32
N TRP A 163 23.70 12.70 -30.80
CA TRP A 163 24.26 14.03 -30.57
C TRP A 163 24.20 14.47 -29.10
N GLU A 164 23.19 14.05 -28.34
CA GLU A 164 23.05 14.39 -26.92
C GLU A 164 24.05 13.59 -26.06
N LYS A 165 24.28 12.33 -26.42
CA LYS A 165 25.37 11.51 -25.84
C LYS A 165 26.75 12.07 -26.15
N GLU A 166 26.94 12.59 -27.37
CA GLU A 166 28.19 13.22 -27.80
C GLU A 166 28.45 14.53 -27.07
N LEU A 167 27.41 15.37 -26.88
CA LEU A 167 27.46 16.58 -26.07
C LEU A 167 27.80 16.30 -24.60
N GLN A 168 27.19 15.30 -23.98
CA GLN A 168 27.51 14.92 -22.60
C GLN A 168 28.95 14.42 -22.46
N LYS A 169 29.44 13.68 -23.46
CA LYS A 169 30.82 13.22 -23.50
C LYS A 169 31.80 14.37 -23.69
N GLU A 170 31.51 15.31 -24.58
CA GLU A 170 32.32 16.51 -24.83
C GLU A 170 32.36 17.42 -23.58
N LEU A 171 31.22 17.57 -22.87
CA LEU A 171 31.17 18.28 -21.60
C LEU A 171 31.98 17.58 -20.50
N GLN A 172 31.92 16.24 -20.40
CA GLN A 172 32.78 15.47 -19.48
C GLN A 172 34.27 15.56 -19.87
N GLU A 173 34.57 15.62 -21.17
CA GLU A 173 35.94 15.80 -21.66
C GLU A 173 36.47 17.19 -21.32
N TYR A 174 35.65 18.24 -21.42
CA TYR A 174 35.98 19.60 -20.99
C TYR A 174 36.14 19.73 -19.46
N ASP A 175 35.31 19.04 -18.67
CA ASP A 175 35.39 19.05 -17.19
C ASP A 175 36.55 18.19 -16.65
N MET A 176 37.21 17.40 -17.53
CA MET A 176 38.47 16.70 -17.25
C MET A 176 39.72 17.51 -17.65
N VAL A 177 39.56 18.71 -18.22
CA VAL A 177 40.67 19.62 -18.59
C VAL A 177 40.72 20.81 -17.61
N ASP A 178 40.97 20.52 -16.34
CA ASP A 178 41.56 21.43 -15.34
C ASP A 178 41.95 20.57 -14.12
N ASP A 179 43.20 20.14 -13.93
CA ASP A 179 44.23 20.93 -13.25
C ASP A 179 45.60 20.23 -13.39
N SER A 180 46.08 20.02 -14.63
CA SER A 180 47.47 19.61 -14.86
C SER A 180 48.23 20.69 -15.61
N VAL A 181 48.56 21.75 -14.89
CA VAL A 181 49.58 22.73 -15.31
C VAL A 181 50.83 21.94 -15.72
N THR A 182 51.19 21.99 -17.01
CA THR A 182 52.38 21.30 -17.50
C THR A 182 53.62 22.16 -17.20
N ALA A 183 54.78 21.51 -17.01
CA ALA A 183 56.01 22.19 -16.66
C ALA A 183 56.48 23.21 -17.73
N GLU A 184 55.97 23.08 -18.96
CA GLU A 184 56.27 23.95 -20.10
C GLU A 184 55.52 25.28 -20.00
N ASP A 185 54.29 25.28 -19.46
CA ASP A 185 53.49 26.50 -19.28
C ASP A 185 54.06 27.42 -18.18
N ILE A 186 54.64 26.82 -17.14
CA ILE A 186 55.30 27.55 -16.03
C ILE A 186 56.57 28.27 -16.49
N ASP A 187 57.26 27.72 -17.50
CA ASP A 187 58.53 28.27 -17.98
C ASP A 187 58.31 29.49 -18.88
N LEU A 188 57.25 29.46 -19.70
CA LEU A 188 56.84 30.60 -20.53
C LEU A 188 56.38 31.80 -19.68
N GLU A 189 55.69 31.57 -18.56
CA GLU A 189 55.32 32.65 -17.65
C GLU A 189 56.53 33.35 -17.03
N LYS A 190 57.59 32.58 -16.70
CA LYS A 190 58.83 33.13 -16.14
C LYS A 190 59.61 33.94 -17.16
N GLU A 191 59.68 33.48 -18.41
CA GLU A 191 60.35 34.20 -19.50
C GLU A 191 59.68 35.56 -19.77
N ILE A 192 58.34 35.61 -19.78
CA ILE A 192 57.57 36.86 -19.98
C ILE A 192 57.80 37.85 -18.83
N LEU A 193 57.82 37.36 -17.58
CA LEU A 193 58.09 38.21 -16.42
C LEU A 193 59.51 38.78 -16.44
N GLN A 194 60.48 38.00 -16.91
CA GLN A 194 61.87 38.46 -17.00
C GLN A 194 62.05 39.53 -18.07
N GLN A 195 61.38 39.41 -19.24
CA GLN A 195 61.40 40.45 -20.27
C GLN A 195 60.76 41.76 -19.80
N LEU A 196 59.63 41.70 -19.08
CA LEU A 196 58.98 42.89 -18.52
C LEU A 196 59.85 43.59 -17.46
N GLU A 197 60.62 42.84 -16.68
CA GLU A 197 61.51 43.42 -15.66
C GLU A 197 62.77 44.06 -16.27
N GLU A 198 63.26 43.53 -17.39
CA GLU A 198 64.37 44.12 -18.15
C GLU A 198 63.96 45.38 -18.91
N GLU A 199 62.76 45.41 -19.50
CA GLU A 199 62.19 46.61 -20.14
C GLU A 199 61.96 47.75 -19.13
N ASN A 200 61.52 47.43 -17.91
CA ASN A 200 61.30 48.44 -16.85
C ASN A 200 62.60 48.96 -16.20
N LYS A 201 63.75 48.28 -16.41
CA LYS A 201 65.06 48.74 -15.93
C LYS A 201 65.83 49.57 -16.97
N THR A 202 65.39 49.56 -18.22
CA THR A 202 66.03 50.29 -19.33
C THR A 202 65.32 51.57 -19.76
N ALA A 203 64.15 51.88 -19.16
CA ALA A 203 63.46 53.17 -19.24
C ALA A 203 63.85 54.11 -18.09
#